data_AF-A0A950X4T9-F1
#
_entry.id   AF-A0A950X4T9-F1
#
_cell.length_a   1.000
_cell.length_b   1.000
_cell.length_c   1.000
_cell.angle_alpha   90.00
_cell.angle_beta   90.00
_cell.angle_gamma   90.00
#
_symmetry.space_group_name_H-M   'P 1'
#
loop_
_entity.id
_entity.type
_entity.pdbx_description
1 polymer ?
#
loop_
_entity_poly.entity_id
_entity_poly.type
_entity_poly.pdbx_seq_one_letter_code
_entity_poly.pdbx_strand_id
1 'polypeptide(L)'
;MIETLWRQGARLRDGINSVVAKHELQNHFTLGGRPCCLTYATRDARGNPSQEFRTLFLQETIRRGLIAPSFVVSYSHSDAVIDQTIEIFDAALAVYSQALENGIEKFLSGRSVRPVFRKYN
;
A
#
# COMPACT_ATOMS: atom_id res chain seq x y z
N MET A 1 9.49 -1.18 -27.59
CA MET A 1 10.08 -1.09 -26.23
C MET A 1 9.31 -0.11 -25.34
N ILE A 2 8.98 1.09 -25.83
CA ILE A 2 8.12 2.05 -25.09
C ILE A 2 6.70 1.49 -24.92
N GLU A 3 6.08 0.93 -25.97
CA GLU A 3 4.69 0.43 -25.89
C GLU A 3 4.48 -0.67 -24.84
N THR A 4 5.45 -1.58 -24.68
CA THR A 4 5.38 -2.64 -23.65
C THR A 4 5.41 -2.05 -22.25
N LEU A 5 6.26 -1.05 -21.98
CA LEU A 5 6.31 -0.36 -20.69
C LEU A 5 4.98 0.35 -20.37
N TRP A 6 4.37 1.00 -21.37
CA TRP A 6 3.09 1.67 -21.20
C TRP A 6 1.95 0.67 -20.95
N ARG A 7 1.89 -0.43 -21.71
CA ARG A 7 0.88 -1.48 -21.51
C ARG A 7 0.97 -2.09 -20.11
N GLN A 8 2.19 -2.42 -19.69
CA GLN A 8 2.40 -3.08 -18.40
C GLN A 8 2.19 -2.11 -17.23
N GLY A 9 2.59 -0.85 -17.38
CA GLY A 9 2.26 0.22 -16.44
C GLY A 9 0.75 0.44 -16.30
N ALA A 10 0.01 0.41 -17.41
CA ALA A 10 -1.45 0.51 -17.40
C ALA A 10 -2.09 -0.68 -16.67
N ARG A 11 -1.68 -1.92 -16.99
CA ARG A 11 -2.19 -3.13 -16.34
C ARG A 11 -2.02 -3.10 -14.82
N LEU A 12 -0.85 -2.69 -14.33
CA LEU A 12 -0.62 -2.58 -12.89
C LEU A 12 -1.48 -1.47 -12.26
N ARG A 13 -1.56 -0.30 -12.91
CA ARG A 13 -2.40 0.80 -12.41
C ARG A 13 -3.86 0.34 -12.30
N ASP A 14 -4.38 -0.30 -13.33
CA ASP A 14 -5.77 -0.77 -13.38
C ASP A 14 -6.01 -1.90 -12.38
N GLY A 15 -5.04 -2.82 -12.25
CA GLY A 15 -5.06 -3.89 -11.25
C GLY A 15 -5.09 -3.35 -9.82
N ILE A 16 -4.20 -2.40 -9.48
CA ILE A 16 -4.18 -1.79 -8.15
C ILE A 16 -5.46 -0.97 -7.91
N ASN A 17 -5.95 -0.21 -8.90
CA ASN A 17 -7.22 0.52 -8.77
C ASN A 17 -8.40 -0.43 -8.49
N SER A 18 -8.43 -1.59 -9.14
CA SER A 18 -9.45 -2.62 -8.92
C SER A 18 -9.37 -3.18 -7.50
N VAL A 19 -8.15 -3.40 -6.98
CA VAL A 19 -7.92 -3.80 -5.60
C VAL A 19 -8.36 -2.72 -4.61
N VAL A 20 -8.02 -1.46 -4.84
CA VAL A 20 -8.44 -0.33 -4.00
C VAL A 20 -9.97 -0.27 -3.93
N ALA A 21 -10.65 -0.44 -5.07
CA ALA A 21 -12.11 -0.47 -5.12
C ALA A 21 -12.70 -1.69 -4.40
N LYS A 22 -12.08 -2.87 -4.54
CA LYS A 22 -12.48 -4.11 -3.83
C LYS A 22 -12.50 -3.95 -2.32
N HIS A 23 -11.57 -3.17 -1.76
CA HIS A 23 -11.47 -2.91 -0.32
C HIS A 23 -12.16 -1.60 0.13
N GLU A 24 -12.86 -0.92 -0.77
CA GLU A 24 -13.55 0.36 -0.51
C GLU A 24 -12.60 1.49 -0.01
N LEU A 25 -11.34 1.47 -0.48
CA LEU A 25 -10.28 2.39 -0.02
C LEU A 25 -10.06 3.60 -0.93
N GLN A 26 -10.96 3.93 -1.85
CA GLN A 26 -10.77 5.00 -2.86
C GLN A 26 -10.48 6.37 -2.22
N ASN A 27 -11.01 6.61 -1.02
CA ASN A 27 -10.79 7.85 -0.25
C ASN A 27 -9.55 7.79 0.65
N HIS A 28 -8.95 6.61 0.83
CA HIS A 28 -7.86 6.36 1.78
C HIS A 28 -6.53 6.03 1.11
N PHE A 29 -6.57 5.37 -0.05
CA PHE A 29 -5.40 4.99 -0.83
C PHE A 29 -5.59 5.44 -2.28
N THR A 30 -4.79 6.41 -2.72
CA THR A 30 -4.89 6.93 -4.09
C THR A 30 -3.58 6.78 -4.83
N LEU A 31 -3.64 6.29 -6.06
CA LEU A 31 -2.51 6.26 -6.98
C LEU A 31 -2.33 7.59 -7.70
N GLY A 32 -1.07 7.97 -7.90
CA GLY A 32 -0.64 9.12 -8.69
C GLY A 32 0.54 8.77 -9.58
N GLY A 33 1.07 9.78 -10.28
CA GLY A 33 2.22 9.61 -11.16
C GLY A 33 1.88 9.05 -12.54
N ARG A 34 2.93 8.73 -13.30
CA ARG A 34 2.80 8.15 -14.65
C ARG A 34 2.81 6.62 -14.55
N PRO A 35 2.25 5.88 -15.52
CA PRO A 35 2.28 4.41 -15.51
C PRO A 35 3.70 3.81 -15.32
N CYS A 36 4.73 4.52 -15.78
CA CYS A 36 6.13 4.14 -15.65
C CYS A 36 6.80 4.62 -14.35
N CYS A 37 6.07 5.33 -13.48
CA CYS A 37 6.55 5.86 -12.20
C CYS A 37 5.32 6.18 -11.34
N LEU A 38 4.70 5.14 -10.79
CA LEU A 38 3.54 5.28 -9.93
C LEU A 38 3.96 5.85 -8.57
N THR A 39 3.10 6.67 -8.00
CA THR A 39 3.19 7.11 -6.61
C THR A 39 1.87 6.79 -5.92
N TYR A 40 1.86 6.80 -4.60
CA TYR A 40 0.65 6.56 -3.83
C TYR A 40 0.59 7.51 -2.63
N ALA A 41 -0.64 7.85 -2.23
CA ALA A 41 -0.92 8.58 -1.01
C ALA A 41 -1.79 7.70 -0.10
N THR A 42 -1.47 7.72 1.20
CA THR A 42 -2.18 7.00 2.25
C THR A 42 -2.81 7.98 3.22
N ARG A 43 -4.04 7.72 3.64
CA ARG A 43 -4.82 8.56 4.53
C ARG A 43 -5.46 7.76 5.66
N ASP A 44 -5.60 8.39 6.82
CA ASP A 44 -6.28 7.81 7.98
C ASP A 44 -7.81 7.71 7.77
N ALA A 45 -8.52 7.20 8.78
CA ALA A 45 -9.98 7.08 8.79
C ALA A 45 -10.72 8.43 8.65
N ARG A 46 -10.03 9.56 8.86
CA ARG A 46 -10.58 10.92 8.68
C ARG A 46 -10.25 11.50 7.29
N GLY A 47 -9.55 10.75 6.44
CA GLY A 47 -9.14 11.20 5.11
C GLY A 47 -7.90 12.11 5.12
N ASN A 48 -7.22 12.27 6.26
CA ASN A 48 -6.01 13.08 6.35
C ASN A 48 -4.79 12.26 5.92
N PRO A 49 -3.81 12.85 5.23
CA PRO A 49 -2.54 12.17 4.94
C PRO A 49 -1.92 11.58 6.20
N SER A 50 -1.59 10.28 6.18
CA SER A 50 -1.11 9.56 7.36
C SER A 50 0.17 8.77 7.08
N GLN A 51 1.21 9.11 7.84
CA GLN A 51 2.51 8.42 7.82
C GLN A 51 2.44 7.05 8.52
N GLU A 52 1.55 6.88 9.48
CA GLU A 52 1.37 5.61 10.17
C GLU A 52 0.75 4.59 9.22
N PHE A 53 -0.30 4.98 8.49
CA PHE A 53 -0.90 4.13 7.45
C PHE A 53 0.06 3.87 6.27
N ARG A 54 0.91 4.85 5.93
CA ARG A 54 2.02 4.62 4.98
C ARG A 54 2.98 3.55 5.47
N THR A 55 3.32 3.60 6.76
CA THR A 55 4.23 2.64 7.40
C THR A 55 3.61 1.25 7.44
N LEU A 56 2.32 1.15 7.79
CA LEU A 56 1.59 -0.12 7.78
C LEU A 56 1.57 -0.73 6.38
N PHE A 57 1.23 0.06 5.37
CA PHE A 57 1.23 -0.41 3.98
C PHE A 57 2.61 -0.95 3.57
N LEU A 58 3.68 -0.19 3.82
CA LEU A 58 5.05 -0.60 3.52
C LEU A 58 5.48 -1.86 4.28
N GLN A 59 5.12 -1.97 5.56
CA GLN A 59 5.37 -3.16 6.36
C GLN A 59 4.73 -4.40 5.70
N GLU A 60 3.47 -4.30 5.31
CA GLU A 60 2.74 -5.42 4.72
C GLU A 60 3.27 -5.81 3.33
N THR A 61 3.69 -4.84 2.51
CA THR A 61 4.33 -5.16 1.22
C THR A 61 5.70 -5.79 1.43
N ILE A 62 6.51 -5.28 2.37
CA ILE A 62 7.86 -5.81 2.65
C ILE A 62 7.78 -7.24 3.18
N ARG A 63 6.82 -7.54 4.07
CA ARG A 63 6.56 -8.90 4.57
C ARG A 63 6.28 -9.93 3.47
N ARG A 64 5.77 -9.45 2.33
CA ARG A 64 5.43 -10.27 1.16
C ARG A 64 6.50 -10.21 0.07
N GLY A 65 7.67 -9.67 0.38
CA GLY A 65 8.83 -9.62 -0.52
C GLY A 65 8.84 -8.44 -1.49
N LEU A 66 7.94 -7.45 -1.32
CA LEU A 66 7.89 -6.26 -2.17
C LEU A 66 8.37 -5.01 -1.42
N ILE A 67 9.52 -4.49 -1.86
CA ILE A 67 10.07 -3.22 -1.38
C ILE A 67 9.49 -2.10 -2.24
N ALA A 68 8.44 -1.42 -1.75
CA ALA A 68 7.69 -0.39 -2.48
C ALA A 68 7.80 1.06 -1.92
N PRO A 69 8.99 1.58 -1.53
CA PRO A 69 9.13 2.98 -1.09
C PRO A 69 9.03 3.98 -2.25
N SER A 70 9.36 3.57 -3.48
CA SER A 70 9.14 4.29 -4.73
C SER A 70 8.97 3.29 -5.88
N PHE A 71 7.92 3.44 -6.71
CA PHE A 71 7.77 2.59 -7.89
C PHE A 71 8.72 3.08 -9.00
N VAL A 72 10.01 2.84 -8.84
CA VAL A 72 10.92 2.89 -9.99
C VAL A 72 10.76 1.56 -10.72
N VAL A 73 9.88 1.63 -11.71
CA VAL A 73 9.47 0.62 -12.68
C VAL A 73 10.69 0.11 -13.46
N SER A 74 11.56 -0.68 -12.81
CA SER A 74 12.23 -1.77 -13.50
C SER A 74 11.22 -2.90 -13.57
N TYR A 75 10.24 -2.76 -14.46
CA TYR A 75 9.39 -3.87 -14.85
C TYR A 75 10.29 -4.89 -15.53
N SER A 76 10.76 -5.86 -14.75
CA SER A 76 11.36 -7.09 -15.24
C SER A 76 10.29 -7.92 -15.97
N HIS A 77 9.88 -7.41 -17.13
CA HIS A 77 9.21 -7.90 -18.33
C HIS A 77 8.18 -9.05 -18.31
N SER A 78 7.76 -9.59 -17.16
CA SER A 78 6.80 -10.71 -17.12
C SER A 78 5.47 -10.32 -16.53
N ASP A 79 4.38 -10.71 -17.19
CA ASP A 79 3.00 -10.59 -16.70
C ASP A 79 2.85 -11.17 -15.28
N ALA A 80 3.55 -12.27 -14.99
CA ALA A 80 3.57 -12.91 -13.68
C ALA A 80 4.04 -11.97 -12.54
N VAL A 81 5.00 -11.08 -12.80
CA VAL A 81 5.48 -10.12 -11.79
C VAL A 81 4.42 -9.06 -11.49
N ILE A 82 3.64 -8.68 -12.50
CA ILE A 82 2.54 -7.72 -12.34
C ILE A 82 1.43 -8.35 -11.51
N ASP A 83 1.06 -9.59 -11.83
CA ASP A 83 0.03 -10.32 -11.11
C ASP A 83 0.45 -10.53 -9.65
N GLN A 84 1.68 -10.97 -9.41
CA GLN A 84 2.25 -11.07 -8.06
C GLN A 84 2.24 -9.72 -7.32
N THR A 85 2.56 -8.62 -8.01
CA THR A 85 2.52 -7.29 -7.40
C THR A 85 1.09 -6.91 -7.00
N ILE A 86 0.10 -7.16 -7.87
CA ILE A 86 -1.32 -6.89 -7.59
C ILE A 86 -1.80 -7.73 -6.40
N GLU A 87 -1.42 -9.01 -6.32
CA GLU A 87 -1.75 -9.89 -5.19
C GLU A 87 -1.16 -9.39 -3.86
N ILE A 88 0.09 -8.91 -3.88
CA ILE A 88 0.73 -8.33 -2.70
C ILE A 88 0.00 -7.05 -2.26
N PHE A 89 -0.40 -6.21 -3.20
CA PHE A 89 -1.21 -5.02 -2.94
C PHE A 89 -2.57 -5.38 -2.35
N ASP A 90 -3.24 -6.39 -2.88
CA ASP A 90 -4.52 -6.89 -2.37
C ASP A 90 -4.41 -7.33 -0.92
N ALA A 91 -3.41 -8.13 -0.60
CA ALA A 91 -3.21 -8.58 0.77
C ALA A 91 -2.79 -7.45 1.73
N ALA A 92 -2.02 -6.46 1.27
CA ALA A 92 -1.64 -5.30 2.09
C ALA A 92 -2.82 -4.35 2.34
N LEU A 93 -3.63 -4.09 1.31
CA LEU A 93 -4.81 -3.22 1.41
C LEU A 93 -5.94 -3.85 2.23
N ALA A 94 -6.04 -5.18 2.25
CA ALA A 94 -6.93 -5.88 3.19
C ALA A 94 -6.59 -5.54 4.65
N VAL A 95 -5.30 -5.58 5.02
CA VAL A 95 -4.84 -5.21 6.37
C VAL A 95 -5.03 -3.72 6.64
N TYR A 96 -4.80 -2.87 5.63
CA TYR A 96 -5.07 -1.44 5.71
C TYR A 96 -6.55 -1.16 6.06
N SER A 97 -7.47 -1.81 5.36
CA SER A 97 -8.91 -1.68 5.60
C SER A 97 -9.27 -2.10 7.03
N GLN A 98 -8.78 -3.26 7.49
CA GLN A 98 -8.99 -3.70 8.87
C GLN A 98 -8.42 -2.72 9.90
N ALA A 99 -7.30 -2.06 9.61
CA ALA A 99 -6.69 -1.07 10.49
C ALA A 99 -7.49 0.24 10.58
N LEU A 100 -8.18 0.65 9.51
CA LEU A 100 -9.11 1.78 9.55
C LEU A 100 -10.28 1.52 10.50
N GLU A 101 -10.80 0.30 10.51
CA GLU A 101 -11.94 -0.09 11.35
C GLU A 101 -11.55 -0.38 12.80
N ASN A 102 -10.43 -1.07 13.01
CA ASN A 102 -10.10 -1.67 14.29
C ASN A 102 -9.02 -0.91 15.09
N GLY A 103 -8.45 0.15 14.51
CA GLY A 103 -7.32 0.89 15.07
C GLY A 103 -5.98 0.36 14.57
N ILE A 104 -5.11 1.28 14.12
CA ILE A 104 -3.84 0.95 13.46
C ILE A 104 -2.80 0.33 14.41
N GLU A 105 -2.88 0.62 15.70
CA GLU A 105 -1.96 0.16 16.74
C GLU A 105 -1.91 -1.37 16.87
N LYS A 106 -2.96 -2.06 16.41
CA LYS A 106 -3.03 -3.53 16.40
C LYS A 106 -2.27 -4.17 15.24
N PHE A 107 -1.98 -3.41 14.19
CA PHE A 107 -1.45 -3.92 12.93
C PHE A 107 0.00 -3.49 12.66
N LEU A 108 0.43 -2.35 13.20
CA LEU A 108 1.84 -1.95 13.14
C LEU A 108 2.70 -2.88 14.00
N SER A 109 3.71 -3.47 13.38
CA SER A 109 4.74 -4.27 14.04
C SER A 109 5.99 -3.43 14.29
N GLY A 110 5.97 -2.79 15.44
CA GLY A 110 7.12 -2.29 16.17
C GLY A 110 6.86 -2.57 17.64
N ARG A 111 7.90 -2.58 18.50
CA ARG A 111 7.68 -2.81 19.94
C ARG A 111 6.57 -1.87 20.40
N SER A 112 5.51 -2.45 20.97
CA SER A 112 4.73 -1.78 21.99
C SER A 112 5.72 -1.47 23.12
N VAL A 113 6.44 -0.35 23.02
CA VAL A 113 7.03 0.26 24.21
C VAL A 113 5.81 0.71 24.98
N ARG A 114 5.43 -0.14 25.94
CA ARG A 114 4.38 0.14 26.92
C ARG A 114 4.53 1.61 27.35
N PRO A 115 3.47 2.42 27.37
CA PRO A 115 3.59 3.79 27.84
C PRO A 115 4.20 3.79 29.26
N VAL A 116 5.37 4.42 29.40
CA VAL A 116 6.03 4.71 30.70
C VAL A 116 5.35 5.91 31.39
N PHE A 117 4.04 6.04 31.20
CA PHE A 117 3.23 7.02 31.92
C PHE A 117 2.14 6.25 32.66
N ARG A 118 2.49 5.79 33.87
CA ARG A 118 1.52 5.57 34.93
C ARG A 118 1.09 6.96 35.41
N LYS A 119 -0.18 7.30 35.23
CA LYS A 119 -0.79 8.48 35.85
C LYS A 119 -1.05 8.11 37.33
N TYR A 120 -0.26 8.73 38.21
CA TYR A 120 -0.41 8.95 39.67
C TYR A 120 -1.16 7.92 40.54
N ASN A 121 -0.47 7.40 41.56
CA ASN A 121 -1.00 7.18 42.91
C ASN A 121 -0.15 8.01 43.87
#